data_AF-A0A367KLE4-F1
#
_entry.id   AF-A0A367KLE4-F1
#
_cell.length_a   1.000
_cell.length_b   1.000
_cell.length_c   1.000
_cell.angle_alpha   90.00
_cell.angle_beta   90.00
_cell.angle_gamma   90.00
#
_symmetry.space_group_name_H-M   'P 1'
#
loop_
_entity.id
_entity.type
_entity.pdbx_description
1 polymer ?
#
loop_
_entity_poly.entity_id
_entity_poly.type
_entity_poly.pdbx_seq_one_letter_code
_entity_poly.pdbx_strand_id
1 'polypeptide(L)'
;MFEPTIKYKRVNDPSPLPQKTVDSTQEITSIPETATSEPKLVTSELVPTSKKEKDTENPYAFTFEEEQEAKIKIDSNDKERIIVTLSTGKQFSADRYCPHAGADLSYHGKVSENDYPPEIGPVLMCSIHYWEFALEKGGRGGSGFTTINACPVAEMCTEGNKKLDW
;
A
#
# COMPACT_ATOMS: atom_id res chain seq x y z
N MET A 1 10.75 39.74 -17.79
CA MET A 1 10.61 39.95 -16.33
C MET A 1 9.16 39.66 -15.99
N PHE A 2 8.90 38.70 -15.11
CA PHE A 2 7.56 38.21 -14.81
C PHE A 2 7.17 38.71 -13.42
N GLU A 3 6.14 39.56 -13.32
CA GLU A 3 5.65 40.09 -12.05
C GLU A 3 4.45 39.26 -11.57
N PRO A 4 4.58 38.41 -10.54
CA PRO A 4 3.46 37.67 -10.01
C PRO A 4 2.54 38.60 -9.19
N THR A 5 1.34 38.87 -9.71
CA THR A 5 0.30 39.61 -8.99
C THR A 5 -0.44 38.67 -8.03
N ILE A 6 0.12 38.45 -6.84
CA ILE A 6 -0.55 37.66 -5.80
C ILE A 6 -1.54 38.58 -5.06
N LYS A 7 -2.84 38.37 -5.30
CA LYS A 7 -3.91 39.06 -4.56
C LYS A 7 -4.19 38.32 -3.25
N TYR A 8 -3.88 38.95 -2.12
CA TYR A 8 -4.24 38.42 -0.80
C TYR A 8 -5.72 38.71 -0.49
N LYS A 9 -6.49 37.65 -0.22
CA LYS A 9 -7.88 37.74 0.25
C LYS A 9 -7.86 37.76 1.79
N ARG A 10 -8.40 38.82 2.42
CA ARG A 10 -8.52 38.90 3.89
C ARG A 10 -9.57 37.91 4.39
N VAL A 11 -9.29 37.25 5.50
CA VAL A 11 -10.08 36.13 6.05
C VAL A 11 -11.28 36.58 6.91
N ASN A 12 -11.58 37.88 6.99
CA ASN A 12 -12.57 38.43 7.93
C ASN A 12 -13.68 39.29 7.31
N ASP A 13 -13.90 39.19 6.00
CA ASP A 13 -15.08 39.82 5.39
C ASP A 13 -16.31 38.89 5.52
N PRO A 14 -17.47 39.37 6.02
CA PRO A 14 -18.68 38.57 6.07
C PRO A 14 -19.18 38.27 4.65
N SER A 15 -19.32 36.97 4.35
CA SER A 15 -19.82 36.46 3.06
C SER A 15 -21.16 37.10 2.68
N PRO A 16 -21.30 37.69 1.47
CA PRO A 16 -22.61 37.92 0.90
C PRO A 16 -23.23 36.58 0.46
N LEU A 17 -24.50 36.41 0.81
CA LEU A 17 -25.34 35.24 0.52
C LEU A 17 -25.38 34.91 -0.97
N PRO A 18 -25.38 33.62 -1.37
CA PRO A 18 -25.53 33.23 -2.76
C PRO A 18 -26.98 33.40 -3.23
N GLN A 19 -27.16 34.23 -4.27
CA GLN A 19 -28.41 34.36 -5.00
C GLN A 19 -28.63 33.15 -5.91
N LYS A 20 -29.88 32.67 -5.95
CA LYS A 20 -30.41 31.63 -6.84
C LYS A 20 -30.38 32.07 -8.31
N THR A 21 -29.94 31.18 -9.20
CA THR A 21 -30.35 31.11 -10.62
C THR A 21 -30.33 29.63 -11.04
N VAL A 22 -31.46 28.91 -10.94
CA VAL A 22 -32.35 28.44 -12.03
C VAL A 22 -31.70 28.03 -13.37
N ASP A 23 -31.87 26.73 -13.66
CA ASP A 23 -32.16 26.04 -14.92
C ASP A 23 -31.20 26.10 -16.12
N SER A 24 -30.69 24.94 -16.54
CA SER A 24 -30.95 24.43 -17.90
C SER A 24 -30.69 22.92 -17.97
N THR A 25 -31.61 22.24 -18.65
CA THR A 25 -31.87 20.81 -18.69
C THR A 25 -31.15 20.12 -19.88
N GLN A 26 -31.07 18.78 -19.77
CA GLN A 26 -31.02 17.71 -20.81
C GLN A 26 -29.66 17.25 -21.33
N GLU A 27 -29.40 15.99 -21.69
CA GLU A 27 -29.91 14.61 -21.47
C GLU A 27 -29.09 13.72 -22.46
N ILE A 28 -29.16 12.38 -22.32
CA ILE A 28 -28.88 11.34 -23.35
C ILE A 28 -27.38 10.97 -23.53
N THR A 29 -26.88 9.88 -22.92
CA THR A 29 -27.01 8.45 -23.32
C THR A 29 -26.40 8.14 -24.69
N SER A 30 -25.42 7.23 -24.74
CA SER A 30 -25.38 6.05 -25.63
C SER A 30 -23.97 5.47 -25.70
N ILE A 31 -23.85 4.26 -25.15
CA ILE A 31 -22.81 3.27 -25.42
C ILE A 31 -23.15 2.63 -26.79
N PRO A 32 -22.15 2.17 -27.55
CA PRO A 32 -22.34 0.88 -28.21
C PRO A 32 -21.21 -0.11 -27.90
N GLU A 33 -21.65 -1.34 -27.76
CA GLU A 33 -20.95 -2.58 -27.49
C GLU A 33 -19.95 -2.98 -28.59
N THR A 34 -19.23 -4.07 -28.27
CA THR A 34 -18.73 -5.12 -29.16
C THR A 34 -17.27 -5.04 -29.59
N ALA A 35 -16.42 -5.86 -28.94
CA ALA A 35 -15.63 -6.88 -29.63
C ALA A 35 -14.89 -7.74 -28.59
N THR A 36 -15.51 -8.87 -28.25
CA THR A 36 -14.86 -10.07 -27.72
C THR A 36 -13.78 -10.53 -28.68
N SER A 37 -12.54 -10.65 -28.21
CA SER A 37 -11.51 -11.44 -28.88
C SER A 37 -10.82 -12.36 -27.88
N GLU A 38 -10.98 -13.64 -28.15
CA GLU A 38 -10.46 -14.79 -27.41
C GLU A 38 -8.92 -14.83 -27.47
N PRO A 39 -8.21 -15.10 -26.36
CA PRO A 39 -6.87 -15.63 -26.45
C PRO A 39 -6.93 -17.16 -26.57
N LYS A 40 -6.57 -17.66 -27.76
CA LYS A 40 -6.36 -19.09 -28.02
C LYS A 40 -5.25 -19.65 -27.12
N LEU A 41 -5.59 -20.74 -26.43
CA LEU A 41 -4.64 -21.71 -25.89
C LEU A 41 -3.67 -22.17 -27.00
N VAL A 42 -2.37 -22.07 -26.74
CA VAL A 42 -1.38 -22.93 -27.39
C VAL A 42 -0.54 -23.57 -26.29
N THR A 43 -0.91 -24.82 -25.99
CA THR A 43 -0.11 -25.79 -25.26
C THR A 43 1.06 -26.21 -26.15
N SER A 44 2.29 -26.02 -25.67
CA SER A 44 3.47 -26.69 -26.22
C SER A 44 4.23 -27.32 -25.07
N GLU A 45 3.84 -28.56 -24.81
CA GLU A 45 4.54 -29.53 -23.98
C GLU A 45 5.66 -30.13 -24.83
N LEU A 46 6.92 -29.92 -24.44
CA LEU A 46 8.04 -30.75 -24.87
C LEU A 46 8.98 -30.98 -23.69
N VAL A 47 8.96 -32.22 -23.21
CA VAL A 47 9.87 -32.81 -22.22
C VAL A 47 11.16 -33.30 -22.95
N PRO A 48 12.13 -33.93 -22.25
CA PRO A 48 13.43 -33.37 -21.93
C PRO A 48 14.55 -33.96 -22.81
N THR A 49 15.67 -33.24 -22.94
CA THR A 49 16.90 -33.85 -23.46
C THR A 49 18.05 -33.65 -22.49
N SER A 50 18.27 -34.70 -21.68
CA SER A 50 19.53 -34.95 -20.99
C SER A 50 20.71 -34.88 -21.96
N LYS A 51 21.67 -34.01 -21.68
CA LYS A 51 23.08 -34.25 -21.99
C LYS A 51 23.91 -33.92 -20.77
N LYS A 52 24.74 -34.89 -20.41
CA LYS A 52 25.61 -34.97 -19.24
C LYS A 52 27.03 -34.85 -19.77
N GLU A 53 27.70 -33.73 -19.52
CA GLU A 53 29.15 -33.51 -19.69
C GLU A 53 29.55 -32.45 -18.65
N LYS A 54 30.07 -32.84 -17.49
CA LYS A 54 31.49 -33.05 -17.11
C LYS A 54 32.35 -31.78 -17.12
N ASP A 55 32.70 -31.39 -15.89
CA ASP A 55 33.88 -30.66 -15.41
C ASP A 55 34.31 -29.38 -16.13
N THR A 56 33.97 -28.26 -15.51
CA THR A 56 34.94 -27.18 -15.28
C THR A 56 34.65 -26.55 -13.93
N GLU A 57 35.60 -26.71 -13.02
CA GLU A 57 35.62 -26.10 -11.69
C GLU A 57 35.52 -24.58 -11.84
N ASN A 58 34.36 -24.03 -11.50
CA ASN A 58 34.19 -22.59 -11.39
C ASN A 58 34.54 -22.19 -9.95
N PRO A 59 35.64 -21.45 -9.68
CA PRO A 59 36.00 -21.04 -8.32
C PRO A 59 35.10 -19.94 -7.75
N TYR A 60 34.02 -19.56 -8.44
CA TYR A 60 33.06 -18.60 -7.95
C TYR A 60 31.84 -19.30 -7.36
N ALA A 61 32.01 -19.84 -6.15
CA ALA A 61 30.89 -20.16 -5.29
C ALA A 61 30.23 -18.84 -4.86
N PHE A 62 29.31 -18.33 -5.68
CA PHE A 62 28.42 -17.25 -5.29
C PHE A 62 27.49 -17.82 -4.22
N THR A 63 27.87 -17.65 -2.96
CA THR A 63 26.96 -17.80 -1.84
C THR A 63 25.92 -16.71 -1.98
N PHE A 64 24.78 -17.06 -2.58
CA PHE A 64 23.57 -16.25 -2.52
C PHE A 64 23.21 -16.15 -1.05
N GLU A 65 23.68 -15.09 -0.39
CA GLU A 65 23.15 -14.69 0.91
C GLU A 65 21.68 -14.41 0.66
N GLU A 66 20.83 -15.31 1.18
CA GLU A 66 19.38 -15.20 1.12
C GLU A 66 18.99 -13.90 1.82
N GLU A 67 18.85 -12.83 1.02
CA GLU A 67 18.38 -11.54 1.47
C GLU A 67 17.02 -11.79 2.12
N GLN A 68 16.93 -11.52 3.42
CA GLN A 68 15.73 -11.81 4.19
C GLN A 68 14.62 -10.88 3.73
N GLU A 69 13.83 -11.34 2.77
CA GLU A 69 12.68 -10.60 2.27
C GLU A 69 11.71 -10.32 3.43
N ALA A 70 11.13 -9.12 3.42
CA ALA A 70 10.11 -8.74 4.38
C ALA A 70 8.92 -9.70 4.32
N LYS A 71 8.44 -10.14 5.49
CA LYS A 71 7.38 -11.15 5.60
C LYS A 71 6.18 -10.57 6.32
N ILE A 72 4.99 -10.77 5.75
CA ILE A 72 3.72 -10.40 6.37
C ILE A 72 3.02 -11.70 6.80
N LYS A 73 2.60 -11.77 8.06
CA LYS A 73 1.83 -12.90 8.61
C LYS A 73 0.63 -12.38 9.38
N ILE A 74 -0.43 -13.17 9.46
CA ILE A 74 -1.57 -12.86 10.34
C ILE A 74 -1.16 -13.19 11.78
N ASP A 75 -1.51 -12.32 12.73
CA ASP A 75 -1.24 -12.59 14.15
C ASP A 75 -2.10 -13.78 14.62
N SER A 76 -1.49 -14.67 15.41
CA SER A 76 -2.19 -15.83 15.97
C SER A 76 -3.10 -15.47 17.14
N ASN A 77 -2.81 -14.36 17.83
CA ASN A 77 -3.63 -13.87 18.94
C ASN A 77 -4.84 -13.07 18.46
N ASP A 78 -4.68 -12.33 17.36
CA ASP A 78 -5.69 -11.43 16.81
C ASP A 78 -5.78 -11.56 15.29
N LYS A 79 -6.92 -12.08 14.81
CA LYS A 79 -7.16 -12.31 13.37
C LYS A 79 -7.38 -11.02 12.57
N GLU A 80 -7.66 -9.92 13.27
CA GLU A 80 -7.82 -8.59 12.68
C GLU A 80 -6.49 -7.86 12.53
N ARG A 81 -5.38 -8.44 13.02
CA ARG A 81 -4.05 -7.87 12.93
C ARG A 81 -3.05 -8.73 12.18
N ILE A 82 -2.06 -8.06 11.62
CA ILE A 82 -0.93 -8.64 10.89
C ILE A 82 0.37 -8.26 11.58
N ILE A 83 1.33 -9.19 11.54
CA ILE A 83 2.71 -8.98 11.94
C ILE A 83 3.54 -8.80 10.68
N VAL A 84 4.11 -7.61 10.52
CA VAL A 84 5.04 -7.25 9.46
C VAL A 84 6.45 -7.39 10.00
N THR A 85 7.22 -8.32 9.44
CA THR A 85 8.63 -8.54 9.76
C THR A 85 9.49 -7.91 8.68
N LEU A 86 10.31 -6.95 9.07
CA LEU A 86 11.28 -6.30 8.20
C LEU A 86 12.54 -7.15 8.02
N SER A 87 13.30 -6.89 6.96
CA SER A 87 14.62 -7.49 6.70
C SER A 87 15.61 -7.25 7.85
N THR A 88 15.45 -6.12 8.56
CA THR A 88 16.22 -5.77 9.77
C THR A 88 15.88 -6.62 10.99
N GLY A 89 14.87 -7.49 10.91
CA GLY A 89 14.35 -8.28 12.02
C GLY A 89 13.38 -7.52 12.94
N LYS A 90 13.16 -6.22 12.72
CA LYS A 90 12.12 -5.46 13.40
C LYS A 90 10.74 -5.99 13.01
N GLN A 91 9.84 -6.05 13.98
CA GLN A 91 8.47 -6.50 13.77
C GLN A 91 7.48 -5.44 14.19
N PHE A 92 6.44 -5.25 13.37
CA PHE A 92 5.34 -4.33 13.63
C PHE A 92 4.01 -5.10 13.60
N SER A 93 3.16 -4.90 14.59
CA SER A 93 1.75 -5.28 14.54
C SER A 93 0.96 -4.15 13.89
N ALA A 94 0.07 -4.46 12.97
CA ALA A 94 -0.79 -3.48 12.30
C ALA A 94 -2.15 -4.08 11.98
N ASP A 95 -3.12 -3.24 11.65
CA ASP A 95 -4.45 -3.67 11.21
C ASP A 95 -4.35 -4.43 9.89
N ARG A 96 -5.07 -5.55 9.80
CA ARG A 96 -5.08 -6.42 8.62
C ARG A 96 -5.77 -5.77 7.42
N TYR A 97 -6.78 -4.95 7.65
CA TYR A 97 -7.61 -4.41 6.59
C TYR A 97 -7.26 -2.96 6.27
N CYS A 98 -7.03 -2.67 4.99
CA CYS A 98 -6.74 -1.33 4.53
C CYS A 98 -7.95 -0.41 4.76
N PRO A 99 -7.79 0.74 5.46
CA PRO A 99 -8.89 1.64 5.79
C PRO A 99 -9.50 2.36 4.58
N HIS A 100 -8.93 2.21 3.37
CA HIS A 100 -9.49 2.77 2.15
C HIS A 100 -10.75 2.01 1.68
N ALA A 101 -10.64 0.69 1.53
CA ALA A 101 -11.69 -0.15 0.93
C ALA A 101 -11.75 -1.57 1.53
N GLY A 102 -11.14 -1.81 2.70
CA GLY A 102 -11.16 -3.10 3.38
C GLY A 102 -10.30 -4.19 2.74
N ALA A 103 -9.32 -3.83 1.90
CA ALA A 103 -8.42 -4.79 1.28
C ALA A 103 -7.57 -5.52 2.33
N ASP A 104 -7.43 -6.83 2.20
CA ASP A 104 -6.61 -7.63 3.12
C ASP A 104 -5.11 -7.41 2.86
N LEU A 105 -4.44 -6.69 3.75
CA LEU A 105 -3.02 -6.37 3.69
C LEU A 105 -2.13 -7.60 3.95
N SER A 106 -2.65 -8.70 4.51
CA SER A 106 -1.87 -9.94 4.61
C SER A 106 -1.56 -10.55 3.24
N TYR A 107 -2.44 -10.32 2.25
CA TYR A 107 -2.31 -10.86 0.90
C TYR A 107 -1.92 -9.79 -0.12
N HIS A 108 -2.46 -8.58 0.02
CA HIS A 108 -2.20 -7.46 -0.88
C HIS A 108 -1.16 -6.46 -0.35
N GLY A 109 -0.59 -6.69 0.83
CA GLY A 109 0.43 -5.83 1.39
C GLY A 109 1.79 -6.07 0.75
N LYS A 110 2.51 -4.98 0.47
CA LYS A 110 3.93 -4.99 0.11
C LYS A 110 4.69 -4.09 1.06
N VAL A 111 5.78 -4.60 1.62
CA VAL A 111 6.65 -3.81 2.50
C VAL A 111 7.73 -3.17 1.65
N SER A 112 7.91 -1.87 1.81
CA SER A 112 9.02 -1.11 1.24
C SER A 112 9.85 -0.53 2.36
N GLU A 113 11.09 -1.01 2.50
CA GLU A 113 12.01 -0.55 3.53
C GLU A 113 12.94 0.56 3.04
N ASN A 114 13.27 0.55 1.75
CA ASN A 114 14.33 1.37 1.17
C ASN A 114 13.84 2.40 0.13
N ASP A 115 12.57 2.38 -0.27
CA ASP A 115 12.08 3.31 -1.32
C ASP A 115 11.89 4.74 -0.78
N TYR A 116 11.83 4.91 0.54
CA TYR A 116 11.59 6.20 1.19
C TYR A 116 12.80 6.66 2.01
N PRO A 117 12.97 7.99 2.17
CA PRO A 117 13.99 8.52 3.05
C PRO A 117 13.80 8.03 4.50
N PRO A 118 14.89 7.97 5.29
CA PRO A 118 14.87 7.46 6.66
C PRO A 118 13.94 8.25 7.59
N GLU A 119 13.56 9.48 7.23
CA GLU A 119 12.59 10.28 7.99
C GLU A 119 11.17 9.73 7.95
N ILE A 120 10.80 8.98 6.91
CA ILE A 120 9.50 8.28 6.79
C ILE A 120 9.62 6.88 7.37
N GLY A 121 10.74 6.22 7.07
CA GLY A 121 11.01 4.85 7.48
C GLY A 121 10.30 3.82 6.59
N PRO A 122 10.18 2.57 7.06
CA PRO A 122 9.57 1.48 6.32
C PRO A 122 8.06 1.70 6.15
N VAL A 123 7.56 1.42 4.94
CA VAL A 123 6.19 1.65 4.52
C VAL A 123 5.53 0.34 4.16
N LEU A 124 4.31 0.11 4.68
CA LEU A 124 3.42 -0.94 4.18
C LEU A 124 2.49 -0.33 3.12
N MET A 125 2.52 -0.89 1.92
CA MET A 125 1.73 -0.44 0.79
C MET A 125 0.66 -1.48 0.42
N CYS A 126 -0.57 -1.02 0.21
CA CYS A 126 -1.63 -1.84 -0.39
C CYS A 126 -1.47 -1.91 -1.90
N SER A 127 -1.34 -3.12 -2.47
CA SER A 127 -1.11 -3.32 -3.90
C SER A 127 -2.31 -3.02 -4.81
N ILE A 128 -3.51 -2.78 -4.26
CA ILE A 128 -4.71 -2.53 -5.04
C ILE A 128 -4.79 -1.06 -5.48
N HIS A 129 -4.64 -0.14 -4.52
CA HIS A 129 -4.77 1.31 -4.75
C HIS A 129 -3.53 2.10 -4.35
N TYR A 130 -2.42 1.42 -4.03
CA TYR A 130 -1.14 2.03 -3.66
C TYR A 130 -1.24 2.98 -2.46
N TRP A 131 -2.10 2.64 -1.50
CA TRP A 131 -2.14 3.36 -0.23
C TRP A 131 -0.96 2.93 0.63
N GLU A 132 -0.22 3.93 1.09
CA GLU A 132 1.03 3.78 1.81
C GLU A 132 0.84 4.14 3.27
N PHE A 133 1.39 3.32 4.16
CA PHE A 133 1.30 3.49 5.60
C PHE A 133 2.69 3.39 6.22
N ALA A 134 3.15 4.49 6.82
CA ALA A 134 4.47 4.53 7.47
C ALA A 134 4.44 3.76 8.80
N LEU A 135 5.11 2.60 8.86
CA LEU A 135 5.06 1.68 9.99
C LEU A 135 5.64 2.30 11.26
N GLU A 136 6.76 3.02 11.16
CA GLU A 136 7.40 3.69 12.30
C GLU A 136 6.59 4.91 12.81
N LYS A 137 5.68 5.47 11.99
CA LYS A 137 4.82 6.59 12.36
C LYS A 137 3.41 6.16 12.74
N GLY A 138 3.28 5.01 13.38
CA GLY A 138 2.00 4.52 13.85
C GLY A 138 1.10 3.97 12.75
N GLY A 139 1.62 3.71 11.55
CA GLY A 139 0.85 3.27 10.39
C GLY A 139 0.06 4.39 9.71
N ARG A 140 0.47 5.65 9.88
CA ARG A 140 -0.22 6.80 9.27
C ARG A 140 -0.11 6.77 7.75
N GLY A 141 -1.25 6.99 7.09
CA GLY A 141 -1.35 7.15 5.66
C GLY A 141 -0.80 8.49 5.16
N GLY A 142 -0.50 8.60 3.86
CA GLY A 142 0.05 9.82 3.26
C GLY A 142 -0.79 11.10 3.47
N SER A 143 -2.11 10.98 3.66
CA SER A 143 -2.99 12.10 3.98
C SER A 143 -3.04 12.47 5.47
N GLY A 144 -2.49 11.63 6.35
CA GLY A 144 -2.45 11.83 7.80
C GLY A 144 -3.76 11.58 8.56
N PHE A 145 -4.89 11.39 7.88
CA PHE A 145 -6.20 11.15 8.50
C PHE A 145 -6.50 9.66 8.72
N THR A 146 -5.88 8.79 7.94
CA THR A 146 -6.10 7.35 7.98
C THR A 146 -4.87 6.66 8.56
N THR A 147 -5.09 5.56 9.29
CA THR A 147 -4.02 4.79 9.89
C THR A 147 -4.38 3.32 9.93
N ILE A 148 -3.37 2.45 9.88
CA ILE A 148 -3.48 1.01 10.15
C ILE A 148 -3.01 0.66 11.57
N ASN A 149 -2.90 1.65 12.46
CA ASN A 149 -2.50 1.50 13.86
C ASN A 149 -1.23 0.64 14.03
N ALA A 150 -0.25 0.85 13.15
CA ALA A 150 0.97 0.06 13.18
C ALA A 150 1.77 0.39 14.45
N CYS A 151 2.36 -0.62 15.07
CA CYS A 151 3.10 -0.44 16.29
C CYS A 151 4.14 -1.54 16.47
N PRO A 152 5.36 -1.22 16.94
CA PRO A 152 6.44 -2.18 17.07
C PRO A 152 6.07 -3.27 18.09
N VAL A 153 6.24 -4.54 17.73
CA VAL A 153 5.90 -5.68 18.61
C VAL A 153 6.74 -5.71 19.89
N ALA A 154 7.98 -5.20 19.81
CA ALA A 154 8.88 -5.13 20.96
C ALA A 154 8.40 -4.15 22.05
N GLU A 155 7.70 -3.09 21.65
CA GLU A 155 7.09 -2.14 22.58
C GLU A 155 5.61 -2.46 22.60
N MET A 156 5.17 -3.32 23.55
CA MET A 156 3.77 -3.71 23.66
C MET A 156 2.86 -2.50 23.52
N CYS A 157 2.20 -2.44 22.37
CA CYS A 157 1.24 -1.40 22.03
C CYS A 157 0.20 -1.47 23.12
N THR A 158 0.18 -0.48 24.00
CA THR A 158 -0.89 -0.39 24.98
C THR A 158 -2.15 -0.18 24.15
N GLU A 159 -2.88 -1.29 23.94
CA GLU A 159 -4.25 -1.27 23.48
C GLU A 159 -4.91 -0.19 24.30
N GLY A 160 -5.22 0.91 23.64
CA GLY A 160 -6.03 1.95 24.23
C GLY A 160 -7.33 1.27 24.57
N ASN A 161 -7.43 0.80 25.82
CA ASN A 161 -8.64 0.44 26.54
C ASN A 161 -9.49 1.71 26.71
N LYS A 162 -9.76 2.41 25.62
CA LYS A 162 -10.84 3.34 25.51
C LYS A 162 -12.00 2.48 25.05
N LYS A 163 -12.61 1.78 26.02
CA LYS A 163 -14.06 1.57 25.95
C LYS A 163 -14.63 2.93 25.54
N LEU A 164 -15.17 3.00 24.33
CA LEU A 164 -16.01 4.12 23.95
C LEU A 164 -17.25 3.98 24.82
N ASP A 165 -17.29 4.71 25.93
CA ASP A 165 -18.54 4.96 26.65
C ASP A 165 -19.42 5.76 25.70
N TRP A 166 -20.44 5.09 25.17
CA TRP A 166 -21.53 5.68 24.40
C TRP A 166 -22.65 6.14 25.34
#